data_AF-A0A660RIF5-F1
#
_entry.id   AF-A0A660RIF5-F1
#
_cell.length_a   1.000
_cell.length_b   1.000
_cell.length_c   1.000
_cell.angle_alpha   90.00
_cell.angle_beta   90.00
_cell.angle_gamma   90.00
#
_symmetry.space_group_name_H-M   'P 1'
#
loop_
_entity.id
_entity.type
_entity.pdbx_description
1 polymer ?
#
loop_
_entity_poly.entity_id
_entity_poly.type
_entity_poly.pdbx_seq_one_letter_code
_entity_poly.pdbx_strand_id
1 'polypeptide(L)'
;YDSIYVDNVNGGYLAGKHLLEKQGEVFLISIREDLKAEFASGVFGKRRRGFEKALKESNISLPNSHVFEVGESFIDGLIAGRKILQEAHSPINIFAICDTLAIGVVEAVKEFGFTLGTDVRVIGFDDLKWSKKIGLTTIRQPIMEMGKKATRILLKRISGDSSPRYEACFEPKLVVRTSTGGEPECKKHR
;
A
#
# COMPACT_ATOMS: atom_id res chain seq x y z
N TYR A 1 -3.83 -23.34 12.19
CA TYR A 1 -2.97 -23.94 11.17
C TYR A 1 -1.60 -23.31 11.24
N ASP A 2 -0.60 -23.85 10.53
CA ASP A 2 0.64 -23.10 10.32
C ASP A 2 0.30 -21.82 9.54
N SER A 3 0.93 -20.70 9.91
CA SER A 3 0.57 -19.38 9.41
C SER A 3 1.80 -18.62 8.95
N ILE A 4 1.76 -18.13 7.72
CA ILE A 4 2.75 -17.22 7.14
C ILE A 4 2.03 -15.95 6.73
N TYR A 5 2.46 -14.80 7.25
CA TYR A 5 1.86 -13.51 6.95
C TYR A 5 2.89 -12.39 6.94
N VAL A 6 2.45 -11.22 6.48
CA VAL A 6 3.26 -9.99 6.48
C VAL A 6 2.75 -9.05 7.57
N ASP A 7 3.65 -8.26 8.15
CA ASP A 7 3.30 -7.17 9.08
C ASP A 7 2.64 -6.01 8.34
N ASN A 8 1.33 -6.12 8.13
CA ASN A 8 0.54 -5.10 7.45
C ASN A 8 0.45 -3.79 8.24
N VAL A 9 0.55 -3.84 9.58
CA VAL A 9 0.55 -2.63 10.41
C VAL A 9 1.85 -1.87 10.20
N ASN A 10 2.99 -2.55 10.24
CA ASN A 10 4.27 -1.91 9.91
C ASN A 10 4.29 -1.40 8.46
N GLY A 11 3.73 -2.15 7.52
CA GLY A 11 3.64 -1.70 6.12
C GLY A 11 2.89 -0.37 5.97
N GLY A 12 1.72 -0.25 6.60
CA GLY A 12 0.98 1.01 6.62
C GLY A 12 1.73 2.14 7.32
N TYR A 13 2.43 1.83 8.41
CA TYR A 13 3.25 2.78 9.15
C TYR A 13 4.40 3.34 8.31
N LEU A 14 5.11 2.48 7.56
CA LEU A 14 6.15 2.89 6.62
C LEU A 14 5.60 3.80 5.52
N ALA A 15 4.39 3.50 5.01
CA ALA A 15 3.76 4.34 4.00
C ALA A 15 3.44 5.74 4.54
N GLY A 16 2.91 5.83 5.76
CA GLY A 16 2.63 7.08 6.44
C GLY A 16 3.89 7.89 6.72
N LYS A 17 4.91 7.26 7.32
CA LYS A 17 6.22 7.89 7.56
C LYS A 17 6.80 8.51 6.28
N HIS A 18 6.79 7.76 5.18
CA HIS A 18 7.31 8.22 3.89
C HIS A 18 6.55 9.43 3.34
N LEU A 19 5.21 9.40 3.33
CA LEU A 19 4.43 10.53 2.81
C LEU A 19 4.61 11.80 3.65
N LEU A 20 4.76 11.65 4.96
CA LEU A 20 4.90 12.76 5.91
C LEU A 20 6.28 13.43 5.89
N GLU A 21 7.25 12.89 5.15
CA GLU A 21 8.53 13.58 4.90
C GLU A 21 8.33 14.87 4.08
N LYS A 22 7.19 15.00 3.38
CA LYS A 22 6.86 16.16 2.55
C LYS A 22 5.50 16.73 2.94
N GLN A 23 5.41 18.06 2.96
CA GLN A 23 4.16 18.76 3.25
C GLN A 23 3.12 18.51 2.14
N GLY A 24 1.85 18.58 2.53
CA GLY A 24 0.70 18.43 1.65
C GLY A 24 -0.52 17.84 2.36
N GLU A 25 -1.70 18.05 1.81
CA GLU A 25 -2.94 17.44 2.30
C GLU A 25 -2.86 15.91 2.17
N VAL A 26 -3.23 15.19 3.24
CA VAL A 26 -3.08 13.73 3.30
C VAL A 26 -4.43 13.05 3.08
N PHE A 27 -4.45 12.06 2.20
CA PHE A 27 -5.62 11.26 1.85
C PHE A 27 -5.33 9.77 1.96
N LEU A 28 -6.37 9.01 2.33
CA LEU A 28 -6.34 7.55 2.37
C LEU A 28 -7.42 7.00 1.44
N ILE A 29 -7.04 6.11 0.53
CA ILE A 29 -7.96 5.30 -0.25
C ILE A 29 -7.82 3.85 0.24
N SER A 30 -8.86 3.39 0.94
CA SER A 30 -8.94 2.05 1.53
C SER A 30 -10.02 1.22 0.82
N ILE A 31 -9.95 -0.09 0.98
CA ILE A 31 -10.96 -1.02 0.48
C ILE A 31 -11.99 -1.26 1.59
N ARG A 32 -13.27 -1.28 1.22
CA ARG A 32 -14.36 -1.63 2.14
C ARG A 32 -14.28 -3.12 2.47
N GLU A 33 -14.08 -3.44 3.74
CA GLU A 33 -14.07 -4.83 4.24
C GLU A 33 -15.38 -5.17 4.94
N ASP A 34 -16.01 -6.30 4.59
CA ASP A 34 -17.03 -6.92 5.42
C ASP A 34 -16.36 -7.85 6.43
N LEU A 35 -16.05 -7.31 7.62
CA LEU A 35 -15.39 -8.06 8.70
C LEU A 35 -16.26 -9.17 9.30
N LYS A 36 -17.56 -9.24 8.96
CA LYS A 36 -18.45 -10.32 9.40
C LYS A 36 -18.41 -11.53 8.47
N ALA A 37 -17.79 -11.40 7.29
CA ALA A 37 -17.62 -12.51 6.38
C ALA A 37 -16.70 -13.60 6.98
N GLU A 38 -17.04 -14.87 6.76
CA GLU A 38 -16.39 -16.04 7.35
C GLU A 38 -14.88 -16.15 7.03
N PHE A 39 -14.41 -15.44 6.00
CA PHE A 39 -13.01 -15.38 5.56
C PHE A 39 -12.45 -13.96 5.46
N ALA A 40 -13.00 -13.02 6.24
CA ALA A 40 -12.49 -11.65 6.26
C ALA A 40 -11.01 -11.61 6.70
N SER A 41 -10.13 -11.10 5.83
CA SER A 41 -8.69 -11.06 6.10
C SER A 41 -8.30 -10.01 7.14
N GLY A 42 -9.05 -8.89 7.20
CA GLY A 42 -8.73 -7.70 8.00
C GLY A 42 -7.39 -7.06 7.62
N VAL A 43 -6.86 -7.38 6.44
CA VAL A 43 -5.54 -6.93 5.97
C VAL A 43 -5.56 -5.44 5.70
N PHE A 44 -6.62 -4.93 5.07
CA PHE A 44 -6.72 -3.51 4.73
C PHE A 44 -6.89 -2.67 6.00
N GLY A 45 -7.71 -3.12 6.96
CA GLY A 45 -7.79 -2.51 8.28
C GLY A 45 -6.44 -2.47 9.02
N LYS A 46 -5.60 -3.52 8.90
CA LYS A 46 -4.23 -3.51 9.47
C LYS A 46 -3.34 -2.44 8.80
N ARG A 47 -3.35 -2.36 7.47
CA ARG A 47 -2.60 -1.33 6.71
C ARG A 47 -3.06 0.09 7.10
N ARG A 48 -4.37 0.33 7.18
CA ARG A 48 -4.94 1.61 7.63
C ARG A 48 -4.49 1.99 9.04
N ARG A 49 -4.56 1.07 10.01
CA ARG A 49 -4.10 1.32 11.39
C ARG A 49 -2.64 1.71 11.47
N GLY A 50 -1.79 1.10 10.65
CA GLY A 50 -0.38 1.48 10.53
C GLY A 50 -0.20 2.91 10.07
N PHE A 51 -0.92 3.29 9.02
CA PHE A 51 -0.89 4.63 8.45
C PHE A 51 -1.37 5.69 9.46
N GLU A 52 -2.51 5.45 10.11
CA GLU A 52 -3.07 6.31 11.15
C GLU A 52 -2.11 6.45 12.35
N LYS A 53 -1.38 5.39 12.70
CA LYS A 53 -0.34 5.45 13.74
C LYS A 53 0.78 6.42 13.36
N ALA A 54 1.27 6.38 12.11
CA ALA A 54 2.32 7.30 11.65
C ALA A 54 1.87 8.76 11.66
N LEU A 55 0.60 9.01 11.28
CA LEU A 55 -0.01 10.34 11.32
C LEU A 55 -0.13 10.87 12.75
N LYS A 56 -0.62 10.02 13.66
CA LYS A 56 -0.76 10.35 15.09
C LYS A 56 0.59 10.72 15.71
N GLU A 57 1.65 9.96 15.44
CA GLU A 57 3.00 10.26 15.94
C GLU A 57 3.58 11.57 15.38
N SER A 58 3.08 12.02 14.23
CA SER A 58 3.49 13.26 13.57
C SER A 58 2.54 14.44 13.85
N ASN A 59 1.54 14.25 14.73
CA ASN A 59 0.48 15.22 15.04
C ASN A 59 -0.30 15.71 13.81
N ILE A 60 -0.46 14.86 12.80
CA ILE A 60 -1.28 15.13 11.61
C ILE A 60 -2.66 14.49 11.81
N SER A 61 -3.71 15.29 11.64
CA SER A 61 -5.09 14.79 11.65
C SER A 61 -5.48 14.28 10.26
N LEU A 62 -6.18 13.14 10.22
CA LEU A 62 -6.82 12.62 9.01
C LEU A 62 -8.33 12.78 9.17
N PRO A 63 -8.94 13.86 8.63
CA PRO A 63 -10.38 14.04 8.74
C PRO A 63 -11.11 12.94 7.94
N ASN A 64 -12.31 12.58 8.38
CA ASN A 64 -13.10 11.53 7.70
C ASN A 64 -13.38 11.86 6.23
N SER A 65 -13.46 13.14 5.86
CA SER A 65 -13.59 13.59 4.47
C SER A 65 -12.39 13.22 3.58
N HIS A 66 -11.23 12.91 4.17
CA HIS A 66 -10.02 12.52 3.46
C HIS A 66 -9.85 10.99 3.37
N VAL A 67 -10.83 10.23 3.85
CA VAL A 67 -10.82 8.76 3.81
C VAL A 67 -11.87 8.26 2.84
N PHE A 68 -11.42 7.59 1.79
CA PHE A 68 -12.26 7.03 0.74
C PHE A 68 -12.29 5.51 0.86
N GLU A 69 -13.45 4.94 1.16
CA GLU A 69 -13.66 3.48 1.22
C GLU A 69 -14.36 2.98 -0.04
N VAL A 70 -13.63 2.24 -0.86
CA VAL A 70 -14.02 1.84 -2.23
C VAL A 70 -13.90 0.32 -2.45
N GLY A 71 -14.20 -0.15 -3.66
CA GLY A 71 -13.89 -1.53 -4.08
C GLY A 71 -12.40 -1.74 -4.34
N GLU A 72 -12.02 -2.94 -4.79
CA GLU A 72 -10.63 -3.29 -5.12
C GLU A 72 -10.42 -3.34 -6.64
N SER A 73 -10.50 -2.18 -7.31
CA SER A 73 -10.27 -2.12 -8.76
C SER A 73 -9.53 -0.86 -9.21
N PHE A 74 -8.98 -0.91 -10.42
CA PHE A 74 -8.41 0.26 -11.09
C PHE A 74 -9.43 1.41 -11.17
N ILE A 75 -10.68 1.11 -11.52
CA ILE A 75 -11.74 2.10 -11.69
C ILE A 75 -12.12 2.75 -10.36
N ASP A 76 -12.15 1.96 -9.28
CA ASP A 76 -12.39 2.48 -7.92
C ASP A 76 -11.31 3.50 -7.52
N GLY A 77 -10.04 3.17 -7.77
CA GLY A 77 -8.91 4.08 -7.51
C GLY A 77 -8.95 5.34 -8.36
N LEU A 78 -9.32 5.22 -9.64
CA LEU A 78 -9.49 6.34 -10.56
C LEU A 78 -10.60 7.29 -10.11
N ILE A 79 -11.77 6.76 -9.74
CA ILE A 79 -12.90 7.57 -9.26
C ILE A 79 -12.55 8.28 -7.95
N ALA A 80 -11.92 7.60 -7.00
CA ALA A 80 -11.48 8.21 -5.74
C ALA A 80 -10.42 9.29 -6.00
N GLY A 81 -9.44 9.01 -6.85
CA GLY A 81 -8.42 9.97 -7.26
C GLY A 81 -9.02 11.23 -7.88
N ARG A 82 -9.96 11.10 -8.81
CA ARG A 82 -10.66 12.24 -9.42
C ARG A 82 -11.35 13.12 -8.39
N LYS A 83 -12.06 12.52 -7.42
CA LYS A 83 -12.73 13.27 -6.35
C LYS A 83 -11.73 14.07 -5.50
N ILE A 84 -10.63 13.42 -5.08
CA ILE A 84 -9.58 14.09 -4.31
C ILE A 84 -9.02 15.28 -5.09
N LEU A 85 -8.69 15.08 -6.37
CA LEU A 85 -8.07 16.11 -7.21
C LEU A 85 -9.01 17.28 -7.58
N GLN A 86 -10.32 17.10 -7.45
CA GLN A 86 -11.31 18.17 -7.63
C GLN A 86 -11.44 19.08 -6.40
N GLU A 87 -11.16 18.56 -5.20
CA GLU A 87 -11.48 19.22 -3.94
C GLU A 87 -10.24 19.67 -3.14
N ALA A 88 -9.10 18.99 -3.31
CA ALA A 88 -7.89 19.21 -2.54
C ALA A 88 -6.99 20.31 -3.11
N HIS A 89 -6.15 20.90 -2.25
CA HIS A 89 -5.13 21.88 -2.65
C HIS A 89 -3.76 21.20 -2.76
N SER A 90 -3.04 21.51 -3.85
CA SER A 90 -1.65 21.05 -4.02
C SER A 90 -0.72 21.70 -2.98
N PRO A 91 0.23 20.96 -2.37
CA PRO A 91 0.58 19.56 -2.65
C PRO A 91 -0.35 18.53 -1.99
N ILE A 92 -0.56 17.38 -2.66
CA ILE A 92 -1.44 16.29 -2.22
C ILE A 92 -0.62 15.02 -1.97
N ASN A 93 -0.86 14.32 -0.86
CA ASN A 93 -0.22 13.07 -0.47
C ASN A 93 -1.28 11.98 -0.31
N ILE A 94 -1.25 10.93 -1.15
CA ILE A 94 -2.27 9.88 -1.20
C ILE A 94 -1.63 8.53 -0.88
N PHE A 95 -2.14 7.86 0.15
CA PHE A 95 -1.92 6.43 0.35
C PHE A 95 -3.09 5.65 -0.24
N ALA A 96 -2.81 4.89 -1.29
CA ALA A 96 -3.73 3.88 -1.82
C ALA A 96 -3.32 2.52 -1.25
N ILE A 97 -4.26 1.83 -0.60
CA ILE A 97 -3.94 0.69 0.27
C ILE A 97 -3.43 -0.56 -0.47
N CYS A 98 -3.52 -0.57 -1.80
CA CYS A 98 -2.92 -1.54 -2.70
C CYS A 98 -2.52 -0.86 -4.02
N ASP A 99 -1.61 -1.47 -4.76
CA ASP A 99 -1.09 -0.96 -6.02
C ASP A 99 -2.23 -0.83 -7.04
N THR A 100 -3.16 -1.79 -7.11
CA THR A 100 -4.33 -1.75 -8.01
C THR A 100 -5.16 -0.47 -7.90
N LEU A 101 -5.34 0.06 -6.68
CA LEU A 101 -5.98 1.36 -6.47
C LEU A 101 -5.05 2.51 -6.87
N ALA A 102 -3.77 2.42 -6.49
CA ALA A 102 -2.77 3.45 -6.74
C ALA A 102 -2.60 3.76 -8.23
N ILE A 103 -2.66 2.76 -9.12
CA ILE A 103 -2.58 2.99 -10.57
C ILE A 103 -3.78 3.75 -11.11
N GLY A 104 -4.97 3.56 -10.55
CA GLY A 104 -6.15 4.36 -10.90
C GLY A 104 -5.96 5.83 -10.51
N VAL A 105 -5.41 6.07 -9.32
CA VAL A 105 -5.08 7.43 -8.85
C VAL A 105 -4.03 8.07 -9.76
N VAL A 106 -2.97 7.34 -10.11
CA VAL A 106 -1.94 7.83 -11.04
C VAL A 106 -2.53 8.24 -12.38
N GLU A 107 -3.54 7.52 -12.88
CA GLU A 107 -4.24 7.92 -14.09
C GLU A 107 -5.06 9.20 -13.89
N ALA A 108 -5.78 9.32 -12.77
CA ALA A 108 -6.50 10.55 -12.42
C ALA A 108 -5.58 11.78 -12.38
N VAL A 109 -4.37 11.63 -11.81
CA VAL A 109 -3.36 12.69 -11.73
C VAL A 109 -2.99 13.21 -13.13
N LYS A 110 -2.80 12.29 -14.09
CA LYS A 110 -2.51 12.66 -15.49
C LYS A 110 -3.69 13.37 -16.15
N GLU A 111 -4.91 12.87 -15.94
CA GLU A 111 -6.12 13.46 -16.52
C GLU A 111 -6.34 14.93 -16.10
N PHE A 112 -5.98 15.26 -14.86
CA PHE A 112 -6.09 16.60 -14.29
C PHE A 112 -4.87 17.49 -14.56
N GLY A 113 -3.84 16.96 -15.22
CA GLY A 113 -2.63 17.72 -15.57
C GLY A 113 -1.70 18.02 -14.40
N PHE A 114 -1.84 17.33 -13.26
CA PHE A 114 -0.94 17.47 -12.13
C PHE A 114 0.38 16.72 -12.36
N THR A 115 1.48 17.23 -11.79
CA THR A 115 2.79 16.58 -11.85
C THR A 115 2.91 15.52 -10.75
N LEU A 116 2.86 14.25 -11.14
CA LEU A 116 3.07 13.12 -10.22
C LEU A 116 4.47 13.18 -9.56
N GLY A 117 4.52 13.00 -8.25
CA GLY A 117 5.75 13.08 -7.43
C GLY A 117 6.05 14.49 -6.89
N THR A 118 5.49 15.52 -7.52
CA THR A 118 5.69 16.93 -7.14
C THR A 118 4.42 17.52 -6.55
N ASP A 119 3.38 17.67 -7.39
CA ASP A 119 2.08 18.22 -7.00
C ASP A 119 1.25 17.18 -6.26
N VAL A 120 1.28 15.94 -6.76
CA VAL A 120 0.55 14.81 -6.17
C VAL A 120 1.49 13.65 -5.95
N ARG A 121 1.58 13.17 -4.73
CA ARG A 121 2.40 12.04 -4.33
C ARG A 121 1.51 10.85 -4.05
N VAL A 122 1.78 9.73 -4.70
CA VAL A 122 0.99 8.50 -4.57
C VAL A 122 1.90 7.38 -4.10
N ILE A 123 1.55 6.75 -2.99
CA ILE A 123 2.17 5.51 -2.52
C ILE A 123 1.13 4.39 -2.56
N GLY A 124 1.53 3.24 -3.11
CA GLY A 124 0.76 2.00 -3.13
C GLY A 124 1.22 1.00 -2.07
N PHE A 125 0.76 -0.23 -2.22
CA PHE A 125 1.17 -1.40 -1.43
C PHE A 125 1.14 -2.61 -2.37
N ASP A 126 2.10 -3.53 -2.24
CA ASP A 126 2.22 -4.85 -2.90
C ASP A 126 3.54 -4.97 -3.71
N ASP A 127 3.97 -3.91 -4.39
CA ASP A 127 5.05 -3.90 -5.39
C ASP A 127 4.83 -4.88 -6.55
N LEU A 128 3.68 -4.73 -7.20
CA LEU A 128 3.35 -5.50 -8.39
C LEU A 128 4.36 -5.24 -9.51
N LYS A 129 4.54 -6.22 -10.41
CA LYS A 129 5.55 -6.16 -11.48
C LYS A 129 5.47 -4.89 -12.34
N TRP A 130 4.25 -4.37 -12.53
CA TRP A 130 4.01 -3.18 -13.33
C TRP A 130 4.26 -1.88 -12.53
N SER A 131 4.27 -1.90 -11.20
CA SER A 131 4.51 -0.73 -10.33
C SER A 131 5.87 -0.10 -10.63
N LYS A 132 6.89 -0.93 -10.91
CA LYS A 132 8.19 -0.47 -11.38
C LYS A 132 8.14 0.28 -12.72
N LYS A 133 7.32 -0.18 -13.68
CA LYS A 133 7.27 0.40 -15.03
C LYS A 133 6.70 1.82 -15.04
N ILE A 134 5.77 2.10 -14.12
CA ILE A 134 5.15 3.41 -13.98
C ILE A 134 5.83 4.29 -12.92
N GLY A 135 6.88 3.79 -12.27
CA GLY A 135 7.59 4.50 -11.21
C GLY A 135 6.77 4.69 -9.92
N LEU A 136 5.88 3.75 -9.60
CA LEU A 136 5.07 3.80 -8.38
C LEU A 136 5.91 3.44 -7.14
N THR A 137 6.00 4.36 -6.19
CA THR A 137 6.46 4.11 -4.82
C THR A 137 5.43 3.24 -4.11
N THR A 138 5.89 2.21 -3.41
CA THR A 138 5.00 1.18 -2.85
C THR A 138 5.65 0.45 -1.69
N ILE A 139 4.83 -0.21 -0.87
CA ILE A 139 5.25 -1.10 0.18
C ILE A 139 5.33 -2.53 -0.37
N ARG A 140 6.54 -3.02 -0.63
CA ARG A 140 6.80 -4.37 -1.14
C ARG A 140 6.52 -5.41 -0.08
N GLN A 141 5.69 -6.39 -0.43
CA GLN A 141 5.55 -7.63 0.31
C GLN A 141 6.56 -8.67 -0.19
N PRO A 142 7.22 -9.45 0.69
CA PRO A 142 8.14 -10.50 0.29
C PRO A 142 7.41 -11.79 -0.16
N ILE A 143 6.46 -11.65 -1.09
CA ILE A 143 5.52 -12.72 -1.49
C ILE A 143 6.22 -14.01 -1.97
N MET A 144 7.37 -13.88 -2.66
CA MET A 144 8.13 -15.04 -3.13
C MET A 144 8.77 -15.82 -1.97
N GLU A 145 9.31 -15.13 -0.97
CA GLU A 145 9.93 -15.76 0.19
C GLU A 145 8.87 -16.36 1.12
N MET A 146 7.72 -15.69 1.27
CA MET A 146 6.56 -16.22 1.98
C MET A 146 6.07 -17.51 1.34
N GLY A 147 5.90 -17.54 0.01
CA GLY A 147 5.47 -18.72 -0.72
C GLY A 147 6.45 -19.89 -0.56
N LYS A 148 7.76 -19.66 -0.76
CA LYS A 148 8.79 -20.69 -0.53
C LYS A 148 8.75 -21.25 0.88
N LYS A 149 8.59 -20.38 1.89
CA LYS A 149 8.52 -20.79 3.30
C LYS A 149 7.27 -21.61 3.58
N ALA A 150 6.11 -21.17 3.09
CA ALA A 150 4.84 -21.88 3.23
C ALA A 150 4.90 -23.27 2.60
N THR A 151 5.38 -23.39 1.35
CA THR A 151 5.55 -24.68 0.67
C THR A 151 6.49 -25.60 1.44
N ARG A 152 7.62 -25.09 1.94
CA ARG A 152 8.58 -25.90 2.71
C ARG A 152 7.95 -26.46 3.99
N ILE A 153 7.15 -25.66 4.70
CA ILE A 153 6.45 -26.10 5.91
C ILE A 153 5.40 -27.15 5.56
N LEU A 154 4.59 -26.90 4.53
CA LEU A 154 3.57 -27.84 4.06
C LEU A 154 4.17 -29.21 3.72
N LEU A 155 5.29 -29.24 2.99
CA LEU A 155 5.98 -30.49 2.65
C LEU A 155 6.45 -31.24 3.91
N LYS A 156 6.99 -30.54 4.92
CA LYS A 156 7.35 -31.18 6.20
C LYS A 156 6.16 -31.82 6.89
N ARG A 157 5.01 -31.12 6.94
CA ARG A 157 3.77 -31.65 7.52
C ARG A 157 3.30 -32.92 6.81
N ILE A 158 3.30 -32.91 5.48
CA ILE A 158 2.91 -34.07 4.67
C ILE A 158 3.87 -35.25 4.89
N SER A 159 5.15 -34.99 5.16
CA SER A 159 6.15 -36.01 5.52
C SER A 159 6.07 -36.50 6.98
N GLY A 160 5.05 -36.12 7.75
CA GLY A 160 4.81 -36.62 9.11
C GLY A 160 5.39 -35.74 10.24
N ASP A 161 5.86 -34.52 9.94
CA ASP A 161 6.30 -33.58 10.99
C ASP A 161 5.12 -33.15 11.87
N SER A 162 5.13 -33.62 13.12
CA SER A 162 4.12 -33.37 14.15
C SER A 162 4.50 -32.25 15.13
N SER A 163 5.52 -31.43 14.80
CA SER A 163 5.92 -30.28 15.62
C SER A 163 4.75 -29.33 15.93
N PRO A 164 4.83 -28.49 16.98
CA PRO A 164 3.83 -27.46 17.23
C PRO A 164 3.58 -26.55 16.01
N ARG A 165 2.45 -25.81 16.04
CA ARG A 165 2.08 -24.88 14.96
C ARG A 165 3.22 -23.89 14.71
N TYR A 166 3.57 -23.73 13.44
CA TYR A 166 4.59 -22.78 13.00
C TYR A 166 3.94 -21.46 12.59
N GLU A 167 4.48 -20.35 13.08
CA GLU A 167 4.06 -19.01 12.73
C GLU A 167 5.28 -18.19 12.30
N ALA A 168 5.18 -17.49 11.17
CA ALA A 168 6.19 -16.49 10.80
C ALA A 168 5.55 -15.23 10.23
N CYS A 169 5.99 -14.10 10.78
CA CYS A 169 5.70 -12.77 10.31
C CYS A 169 6.87 -12.25 9.47
N PHE A 170 6.58 -11.77 8.27
CA PHE A 170 7.55 -11.17 7.36
C PHE A 170 7.45 -9.65 7.39
N GLU A 171 8.59 -8.98 7.31
CA GLU A 171 8.64 -7.53 7.24
C GLU A 171 8.42 -7.03 5.80
N PRO A 172 7.49 -6.08 5.60
CA PRO A 172 7.40 -5.37 4.32
C PRO A 172 8.52 -4.34 4.19
N LYS A 173 8.79 -3.88 2.97
CA LYS A 173 9.82 -2.87 2.70
C LYS A 173 9.29 -1.74 1.83
N LEU A 174 9.60 -0.51 2.19
CA LEU A 174 9.37 0.65 1.34
C LEU A 174 10.26 0.58 0.09
N VAL A 175 9.67 0.79 -1.08
CA VAL A 175 10.37 0.92 -2.37
C VAL A 175 10.04 2.28 -2.96
N VAL A 176 10.98 3.23 -2.81
CA VAL A 176 10.82 4.61 -3.27
C VAL A 176 11.09 4.72 -4.78
N ARG A 177 10.20 5.41 -5.49
CA ARG A 177 10.26 5.70 -6.93
C ARG A 177 9.70 7.10 -7.23
N THR A 178 9.49 7.41 -8.50
CA THR A 178 9.13 8.74 -8.98
C THR A 178 7.76 9.23 -8.49
N SER A 179 6.80 8.36 -8.17
CA SER A 179 5.45 8.78 -7.77
C SER A 179 5.37 9.50 -6.42
N THR A 180 6.45 9.48 -5.63
CA THR A 180 6.60 10.31 -4.42
C THR A 180 7.83 11.23 -4.50
N GLY A 181 8.39 11.40 -5.70
CA GLY A 181 9.53 12.26 -5.98
C GLY A 181 10.89 11.64 -5.66
N GLY A 182 11.00 10.31 -5.69
CA GLY A 182 12.30 9.62 -5.72
C GLY A 182 12.91 9.61 -7.12
N GLU A 183 14.21 9.32 -7.21
CA GLU A 183 14.89 9.23 -8.49
C GLU A 183 14.37 8.06 -9.34
N PRO A 184 14.31 8.22 -10.69
CA PRO A 184 14.00 7.10 -11.56
C PRO A 184 15.07 6.02 -11.42
N GLU A 185 14.67 4.76 -11.20
CA GLU A 185 15.62 3.65 -11.18
C GLU A 185 16.39 3.63 -12.52
N CYS A 186 17.68 3.98 -12.46
CA CYS A 186 18.55 4.02 -13.62
C CYS A 186 18.47 2.68 -14.35
N LYS A 187 18.07 2.69 -15.63
CA LYS A 187 18.10 1.47 -16.47
C LYS A 187 19.56 1.06 -16.59
N LYS A 188 20.01 0.12 -15.76
CA LYS A 188 21.24 -0.64 -16.02
C LYS A 188 21.02 -1.33 -17.36
N HIS A 189 21.53 -0.71 -18.42
CA HIS A 189 21.64 -1.35 -19.72
C HIS A 189 22.49 -2.61 -19.49
N ARG A 190 21.87 -3.77 -19.70
CA ARG A 190 22.57 -5.03 -19.84
C ARG A 190 22.90 -5.24 -21.30
#